data_AF-A0A961MHL7-F1
#
_entry.id   AF-A0A961MHL7-F1
#
_cell.length_a   1.000
_cell.length_b   1.000
_cell.length_c   1.000
_cell.angle_alpha   90.00
_cell.angle_beta   90.00
_cell.angle_gamma   90.00
#
_symmetry.space_group_name_H-M   'P 1'
#
loop_
_entity.id
_entity.type
_entity.pdbx_description
1 polymer ?
#
loop_
_entity_poly.entity_id
_entity_poly.type
_entity_poly.pdbx_seq_one_letter_code
_entity_poly.pdbx_strand_id
1 'polypeptide(L)'
;SALEDYFDNAPELESSLRKSGKTALLETLKATDMDSGAIAYLRQNRPLGLGHAVWCARRLVGDDPFAVILTDDVIAAEKPCLQQMIEAYEETGGNMVATMEVPPEKASAYGILDIKEDMGAIVSAKGMVEKPKAEDAPSNLAVIGRYILSPNIMGHLNRKKTGAGGEIQLTDAIAQEIENGEPVYGYRFRGQRFDCGSKAGFLQATVAFGLAREELRDEFREYLGDIAAMHKAAE
;
A
#
# COMPACT_ATOMS: atom_id res chain seq x y z
N SER A 1 8.01 -18.64 -4.97
CA SER A 1 9.08 -18.44 -3.99
C SER A 1 9.88 -17.16 -4.22
N ALA A 2 9.77 -16.44 -5.35
CA ALA A 2 10.62 -15.29 -5.65
C ALA A 2 10.72 -14.19 -4.57
N LEU A 3 9.68 -13.97 -3.76
CA LEU A 3 9.72 -13.00 -2.66
C LEU A 3 10.36 -13.59 -1.40
N GLU A 4 10.16 -14.88 -1.14
CA GLU A 4 10.82 -15.64 -0.07
C GLU A 4 12.34 -15.63 -0.31
N ASP A 5 12.74 -15.94 -1.55
CA ASP A 5 14.13 -16.04 -1.99
C ASP A 5 14.84 -14.67 -2.05
N TYR A 6 14.10 -13.56 -2.18
CA TYR A 6 14.67 -12.21 -2.29
C TYR A 6 15.21 -11.66 -0.96
N PHE A 7 14.58 -12.05 0.15
CA PHE A 7 14.94 -11.60 1.50
C PHE A 7 15.77 -12.63 2.27
N ASP A 8 16.16 -13.74 1.63
CA ASP A 8 17.05 -14.76 2.18
C ASP A 8 18.45 -14.61 1.57
N ASN A 9 19.42 -15.24 2.22
CA ASN A 9 20.80 -15.27 1.79
C ASN A 9 20.91 -15.89 0.39
N ALA A 10 21.87 -15.41 -0.40
CA ALA A 10 22.11 -15.88 -1.76
C ALA A 10 23.56 -16.39 -1.92
N PRO A 11 23.93 -17.56 -1.35
CA PRO A 11 25.33 -17.99 -1.22
C PRO A 11 26.11 -18.04 -2.54
N GLU A 12 25.46 -18.44 -3.64
CA GLU A 12 26.09 -18.49 -4.96
C GLU A 12 26.42 -17.09 -5.50
N LEU A 13 25.48 -16.15 -5.36
CA LEU A 13 25.65 -14.77 -5.78
C LEU A 13 26.71 -14.07 -4.92
N GLU A 14 26.64 -14.23 -3.60
CA GLU A 14 27.63 -13.69 -2.66
C GLU A 14 29.05 -14.21 -2.95
N SER A 15 29.18 -15.52 -3.20
CA SER A 15 30.47 -16.14 -3.55
C SER A 15 31.04 -15.56 -4.85
N SER A 16 30.18 -15.36 -5.86
CA SER A 16 30.56 -14.74 -7.13
C SER A 16 30.99 -13.27 -6.98
N LEU A 17 30.23 -12.48 -6.21
CA LEU A 17 30.55 -11.08 -5.92
C LEU A 17 31.85 -10.96 -5.11
N ARG A 18 32.07 -11.84 -4.13
CA ARG A 18 33.30 -11.87 -3.33
C ARG A 18 34.52 -12.23 -4.18
N LYS A 19 34.42 -13.26 -5.03
CA LYS A 19 35.50 -13.66 -5.95
C LYS A 19 35.86 -12.56 -6.96
N SER A 20 34.87 -11.78 -7.40
CA SER A 20 35.07 -10.67 -8.33
C SER A 20 35.41 -9.33 -7.66
N GLY A 21 35.57 -9.30 -6.32
CA GLY A 21 35.93 -8.09 -5.58
C GLY A 21 34.86 -6.99 -5.57
N LYS A 22 33.60 -7.31 -5.89
CA LYS A 22 32.49 -6.36 -6.03
C LYS A 22 31.85 -6.01 -4.67
N THR A 23 32.63 -5.46 -3.75
CA THR A 23 32.20 -5.21 -2.35
C THR A 23 30.96 -4.34 -2.24
N ALA A 24 30.82 -3.27 -3.04
CA ALA A 24 29.65 -2.39 -2.99
C ALA A 24 28.32 -3.11 -3.32
N LEU A 25 28.34 -4.02 -4.30
CA LEU A 25 27.18 -4.84 -4.65
C LEU A 25 26.90 -5.90 -3.59
N LEU A 26 27.94 -6.44 -2.96
CA LEU A 26 27.78 -7.37 -1.84
C LEU A 26 27.11 -6.70 -0.64
N GLU A 27 27.48 -5.47 -0.30
CA GLU A 27 26.82 -4.71 0.79
C GLU A 27 25.38 -4.34 0.43
N THR A 28 25.10 -4.06 -0.84
CA THR A 28 23.72 -3.84 -1.31
C THR A 28 22.87 -5.11 -1.15
N LEU A 29 23.43 -6.27 -1.49
CA LEU A 29 22.76 -7.56 -1.31
C LEU A 29 22.51 -7.87 0.17
N LYS A 30 23.52 -7.74 1.04
CA LYS A 30 23.34 -7.98 2.47
C LYS A 30 22.29 -7.07 3.12
N ALA A 31 22.12 -5.85 2.61
CA ALA A 31 21.11 -4.93 3.11
C ALA A 31 19.68 -5.38 2.81
N THR A 32 19.48 -6.36 1.91
CA THR A 32 18.16 -6.97 1.67
C THR A 32 17.88 -8.18 2.55
N ASP A 33 18.90 -8.76 3.18
CA ASP A 33 18.74 -9.93 4.03
C ASP A 33 17.97 -9.57 5.30
N MET A 34 17.07 -10.47 5.70
CA MET A 34 16.25 -10.29 6.90
C MET A 34 16.65 -11.29 7.97
N ASP A 35 16.72 -10.82 9.22
CA ASP A 35 17.12 -11.65 10.36
C ASP A 35 16.18 -12.84 10.58
N SER A 36 16.70 -13.88 11.23
CA SER A 36 15.92 -15.06 11.60
C SER A 36 14.67 -14.66 12.42
N GLY A 37 13.49 -15.02 11.92
CA GLY A 37 12.21 -14.73 12.56
C GLY A 37 11.61 -13.36 12.21
N ALA A 38 12.29 -12.53 11.41
CA ALA A 38 11.77 -11.22 11.00
C ALA A 38 10.61 -11.33 9.98
N ILE A 39 10.59 -12.38 9.17
CA ILE A 39 9.54 -12.61 8.16
C ILE A 39 8.90 -13.99 8.36
N ALA A 40 7.57 -14.03 8.26
CA ALA A 40 6.79 -15.25 8.20
C ALA A 40 5.94 -15.27 6.92
N TYR A 41 5.94 -16.41 6.25
CA TYR A 41 5.20 -16.61 5.01
C TYR A 41 3.98 -17.49 5.24
N LEU A 42 2.87 -17.11 4.61
CA LEU A 42 1.61 -17.83 4.67
C LEU A 42 1.06 -18.03 3.26
N ARG A 43 0.35 -19.15 3.06
CA ARG A 43 -0.28 -19.47 1.78
C ARG A 43 -1.75 -19.03 1.80
N GLN A 44 -2.11 -18.15 0.88
CA GLN A 44 -3.51 -17.92 0.51
C GLN A 44 -3.90 -18.92 -0.59
N ASN A 45 -4.47 -20.06 -0.22
CA ASN A 45 -4.71 -21.17 -1.16
C ASN A 45 -5.74 -20.87 -2.27
N ARG A 46 -6.55 -19.82 -2.11
CA ARG A 46 -7.55 -19.37 -3.09
C ARG A 46 -7.62 -17.83 -3.08
N PRO A 47 -7.72 -17.18 -4.25
CA PRO A 47 -7.84 -15.73 -4.36
C PRO A 47 -9.27 -15.30 -4.01
N LEU A 48 -9.60 -15.28 -2.72
CA LEU A 48 -10.93 -14.90 -2.22
C LEU A 48 -11.01 -13.42 -1.81
N GLY A 49 -10.12 -12.57 -2.32
CA GLY A 49 -10.05 -11.15 -1.98
C GLY A 49 -9.05 -10.79 -0.88
N LEU A 50 -8.83 -9.47 -0.71
CA LEU A 50 -7.89 -8.90 0.26
C LEU A 50 -8.27 -9.22 1.71
N GLY A 51 -9.56 -9.17 2.06
CA GLY A 51 -10.02 -9.51 3.39
C GLY A 51 -9.68 -10.96 3.77
N HIS A 52 -9.76 -11.89 2.81
CA HIS A 52 -9.31 -13.26 3.03
C HIS A 52 -7.79 -13.35 3.23
N ALA A 53 -6.99 -12.58 2.48
CA ALA A 53 -5.54 -12.54 2.64
C ALA A 53 -5.14 -12.07 4.04
N VAL A 54 -5.77 -11.00 4.55
CA VAL A 54 -5.57 -10.52 5.92
C VAL A 54 -5.98 -11.59 6.94
N TRP A 55 -7.14 -12.24 6.76
CA TRP A 55 -7.60 -13.31 7.65
C TRP A 55 -6.67 -14.53 7.71
N CYS A 56 -5.94 -14.83 6.62
CA CYS A 56 -4.93 -15.88 6.63
C CYS A 56 -3.82 -15.61 7.67
N ALA A 57 -3.52 -14.35 7.98
CA ALA A 57 -2.49 -13.94 8.94
C ALA A 57 -2.95 -13.91 10.41
N ARG A 58 -4.25 -14.11 10.69
CA ARG A 58 -4.84 -13.94 12.04
C ARG A 58 -4.11 -14.65 13.20
N ARG A 59 -3.51 -15.82 12.94
CA ARG A 59 -2.81 -16.60 13.97
C ARG A 59 -1.42 -16.06 14.30
N LEU A 60 -0.80 -15.35 13.36
CA LEU A 60 0.50 -14.70 13.56
C LEU A 60 0.32 -13.32 14.21
N VAL A 61 -0.73 -12.60 13.81
CA VAL A 61 -1.06 -11.28 14.37
C VAL A 61 -1.53 -11.40 15.82
N GLY A 62 -2.37 -12.39 16.15
CA GLY A 62 -2.93 -12.51 17.49
C GLY A 62 -3.93 -11.40 17.79
N ASP A 63 -3.81 -10.80 18.98
CA ASP A 63 -4.72 -9.77 19.50
C ASP A 63 -4.08 -8.37 19.52
N ASP A 64 -2.98 -8.17 18.78
CA ASP A 64 -2.30 -6.88 18.66
C ASP A 64 -2.82 -6.10 17.43
N PRO A 65 -2.81 -4.75 17.48
CA PRO A 65 -3.05 -3.94 16.28
C PRO A 65 -1.95 -4.19 15.25
N PHE A 66 -2.31 -4.16 13.97
CA PHE A 66 -1.39 -4.54 12.90
C PHE A 66 -1.55 -3.66 11.66
N ALA A 67 -0.46 -3.52 10.92
CA ALA A 67 -0.47 -2.80 9.66
C ALA A 67 -0.77 -3.74 8.49
N VAL A 68 -1.50 -3.24 7.49
CA VAL A 68 -1.65 -3.87 6.18
C VAL A 68 -1.05 -2.96 5.12
N ILE A 69 -0.23 -3.54 4.24
CA ILE A 69 0.53 -2.83 3.22
C ILE A 69 0.27 -3.53 1.88
N LEU A 70 -0.38 -2.83 0.94
CA LEU A 70 -0.48 -3.29 -0.44
C LEU A 70 0.75 -2.80 -1.22
N THR A 71 1.49 -3.74 -1.80
CA THR A 71 2.80 -3.47 -2.39
C THR A 71 2.73 -2.85 -3.78
N ASP A 72 1.56 -2.87 -4.41
CA ASP A 72 1.25 -2.16 -5.65
C ASP A 72 1.07 -0.65 -5.44
N ASP A 73 0.75 -0.21 -4.22
CA ASP A 73 0.77 1.20 -3.84
C ASP A 73 2.16 1.64 -3.42
N VAL A 74 2.92 2.21 -4.36
CA VAL A 74 4.23 2.78 -4.10
C VAL A 74 4.07 4.25 -3.73
N ILE A 75 4.55 4.65 -2.56
CA ILE A 75 4.39 6.01 -2.04
C ILE A 75 5.76 6.65 -1.86
N ALA A 76 6.02 7.71 -2.60
CA ALA A 76 7.19 8.57 -2.44
C ALA A 76 6.85 9.69 -1.45
N ALA A 77 7.57 9.75 -0.33
CA ALA A 77 7.38 10.78 0.69
C ALA A 77 8.69 11.00 1.45
N GLU A 78 8.90 12.21 1.95
CA GLU A 78 10.04 12.52 2.83
C GLU A 78 9.95 11.70 4.14
N LYS A 79 8.77 11.68 4.76
CA LYS A 79 8.44 10.78 5.86
C LYS A 79 7.62 9.61 5.34
N PRO A 80 7.98 8.33 5.60
CA PRO A 80 7.21 7.19 5.13
C PRO A 80 5.74 7.25 5.53
N CYS A 81 4.82 6.92 4.60
CA CYS A 81 3.37 7.01 4.84
C CYS A 81 2.93 6.25 6.09
N LEU A 82 3.44 5.02 6.28
CA LEU A 82 3.08 4.22 7.45
C LEU A 82 3.58 4.87 8.75
N GLN A 83 4.76 5.50 8.74
CA GLN A 83 5.26 6.21 9.93
C GLN A 83 4.38 7.41 10.27
N GLN A 84 3.94 8.19 9.27
CA GLN A 84 2.99 9.29 9.49
C GLN A 84 1.68 8.79 10.11
N MET A 85 1.19 7.63 9.66
CA MET A 85 -0.02 7.02 10.21
C MET A 85 0.19 6.50 11.63
N ILE A 86 1.34 5.88 11.94
CA ILE A 86 1.64 5.37 13.29
C ILE A 86 1.61 6.53 14.30
N GLU A 87 2.25 7.65 13.98
CA GLU A 87 2.27 8.83 14.85
C GLU A 87 0.86 9.40 15.08
N ALA A 88 0.02 9.44 14.04
CA ALA A 88 -1.38 9.84 14.18
C ALA A 88 -2.20 8.80 14.97
N TYR A 89 -1.92 7.52 14.78
CA TYR A 89 -2.60 6.41 15.45
C TYR A 89 -2.32 6.38 16.94
N GLU A 90 -1.13 6.78 17.38
CA GLU A 90 -0.78 6.93 18.81
C GLU A 90 -1.71 7.92 19.54
N GLU A 91 -2.26 8.91 18.83
CA GLU A 91 -3.20 9.89 19.40
C GLU A 91 -4.66 9.41 19.32
N THR A 92 -5.05 8.71 18.24
CA THR A 92 -6.46 8.41 17.97
C THR A 92 -6.90 6.98 18.35
N GLY A 93 -5.99 6.01 18.27
CA GLY A 93 -6.30 4.58 18.30
C GLY A 93 -7.28 4.15 17.20
N GLY A 94 -7.98 3.04 17.44
CA GLY A 94 -9.07 2.55 16.59
C GLY A 94 -8.59 1.83 15.32
N ASN A 95 -9.19 2.15 14.19
CA ASN A 95 -8.72 1.73 12.87
C ASN A 95 -8.34 2.98 12.06
N MET A 96 -7.25 2.91 11.32
CA MET A 96 -6.77 4.01 10.48
C MET A 96 -6.44 3.53 9.08
N VAL A 97 -6.89 4.27 8.08
CA VAL A 97 -6.59 4.00 6.67
C VAL A 97 -5.94 5.24 6.06
N ALA A 98 -4.89 5.07 5.27
CA ALA A 98 -4.38 6.21 4.52
C ALA A 98 -5.33 6.57 3.38
N THR A 99 -5.39 7.85 3.07
CA THR A 99 -6.36 8.41 2.14
C THR A 99 -5.74 9.45 1.24
N MET A 100 -6.32 9.59 0.05
CA MET A 100 -6.03 10.69 -0.86
C MET A 100 -7.31 11.12 -1.56
N GLU A 101 -7.37 12.38 -1.98
CA GLU A 101 -8.45 12.84 -2.84
C GLU A 101 -8.27 12.28 -4.25
N VAL A 102 -9.36 11.81 -4.83
CA VAL A 102 -9.40 11.35 -6.22
C VAL A 102 -10.47 12.10 -7.01
N PRO A 103 -10.30 12.28 -8.32
CA PRO A 103 -11.38 12.75 -9.18
C PRO A 103 -12.61 11.83 -9.08
N PRO A 104 -13.85 12.35 -9.10
CA PRO A 104 -15.07 11.55 -8.96
C PRO A 104 -15.17 10.36 -9.93
N GLU A 105 -14.69 10.53 -11.16
CA GLU A 105 -14.67 9.49 -12.19
C GLU A 105 -13.77 8.29 -11.84
N LYS A 106 -12.86 8.44 -10.87
CA LYS A 106 -12.01 7.36 -10.36
C LYS A 106 -12.56 6.68 -9.12
N ALA A 107 -13.70 7.13 -8.57
CA ALA A 107 -14.26 6.61 -7.32
C ALA A 107 -14.51 5.09 -7.37
N SER A 108 -14.95 4.57 -8.51
CA SER A 108 -15.25 3.14 -8.70
C SER A 108 -14.02 2.22 -8.69
N ALA A 109 -12.81 2.77 -8.61
CA ALA A 109 -11.58 1.99 -8.47
C ALA A 109 -11.18 1.76 -7.01
N TYR A 110 -11.80 2.46 -6.06
CA TYR A 110 -11.33 2.52 -4.67
C TYR A 110 -12.44 2.29 -3.65
N GLY A 111 -12.05 1.98 -2.41
CA GLY A 111 -12.90 2.17 -1.24
C GLY A 111 -13.00 3.66 -0.93
N ILE A 112 -14.22 4.19 -0.76
CA ILE A 112 -14.47 5.61 -0.50
C ILE A 112 -14.99 5.77 0.93
N LEU A 113 -14.39 6.70 1.68
CA LEU A 113 -14.81 7.05 3.03
C LEU A 113 -16.02 7.98 3.02
N ASP A 114 -16.98 7.72 3.91
CA ASP A 114 -18.04 8.67 4.25
C ASP A 114 -17.62 9.48 5.48
N ILE A 115 -17.36 10.77 5.28
CA ILE A 115 -16.75 11.65 6.28
C ILE A 115 -17.81 12.04 7.32
N LYS A 116 -17.47 11.81 8.59
CA LYS A 116 -18.24 12.29 9.74
C LYS A 116 -17.77 13.67 10.19
N GLU A 117 -16.47 13.80 10.41
CA GLU A 117 -15.81 15.03 10.86
C GLU A 117 -14.45 15.16 10.21
N ASP A 118 -14.13 16.37 9.76
CA ASP A 118 -12.83 16.70 9.16
C ASP A 118 -11.96 17.48 10.14
N MET A 119 -10.85 16.86 10.56
CA MET A 119 -9.88 17.43 11.50
C MET A 119 -8.54 17.74 10.78
N GLY A 120 -8.59 17.99 9.46
CA GLY A 120 -7.42 18.35 8.66
C GLY A 120 -6.66 17.14 8.13
N ALA A 121 -5.57 16.74 8.78
CA ALA A 121 -4.81 15.56 8.34
C ALA A 121 -5.55 14.25 8.67
N ILE A 122 -6.42 14.27 9.67
CA ILE A 122 -7.22 13.14 10.12
C ILE A 122 -8.69 13.47 9.84
N VAL A 123 -9.44 12.49 9.34
CA VAL A 123 -10.91 12.55 9.26
C VAL A 123 -11.50 11.38 10.02
N SER A 124 -12.60 11.60 10.73
CA SER A 124 -13.38 10.47 11.29
C SER A 124 -14.41 10.00 10.27
N ALA A 125 -14.60 8.70 10.19
CA ALA A 125 -15.53 8.07 9.26
C ALA A 125 -16.86 7.73 9.95
N LYS A 126 -17.96 7.88 9.22
CA LYS A 126 -19.29 7.32 9.58
C LYS A 126 -19.74 6.20 8.63
N GLY A 127 -18.93 5.89 7.62
CA GLY A 127 -19.15 4.80 6.69
C GLY A 127 -17.97 4.62 5.75
N MET A 128 -17.97 3.51 5.02
CA MET A 128 -17.01 3.22 3.97
C MET A 128 -17.66 2.30 2.93
N VAL A 129 -17.43 2.56 1.64
CA VAL A 129 -18.05 1.79 0.54
C VAL A 129 -16.99 1.34 -0.45
N GLU A 130 -16.98 0.05 -0.79
CA GLU A 130 -16.07 -0.52 -1.79
C GLU A 130 -16.56 -0.22 -3.22
N LYS A 131 -15.74 0.48 -4.01
CA LYS A 131 -15.95 0.70 -5.46
C LYS A 131 -17.36 1.20 -5.80
N PRO A 132 -17.84 2.29 -5.16
CA PRO A 132 -19.14 2.86 -5.48
C PRO A 132 -19.14 3.36 -6.93
N LYS A 133 -20.32 3.48 -7.53
CA LYS A 133 -20.45 4.31 -8.74
C LYS A 133 -20.09 5.76 -8.39
N ALA A 134 -19.62 6.52 -9.37
CA ALA A 134 -19.26 7.92 -9.17
C ALA A 134 -20.41 8.76 -8.55
N GLU A 135 -21.65 8.47 -8.94
CA GLU A 135 -22.86 9.12 -8.42
C GLU A 135 -23.25 8.70 -6.98
N ASP A 136 -22.81 7.51 -6.55
CA ASP A 136 -23.10 6.93 -5.23
C ASP A 136 -21.95 7.14 -4.22
N ALA A 137 -20.85 7.76 -4.65
CA ALA A 137 -19.66 7.96 -3.83
C ALA A 137 -19.96 9.00 -2.72
N PRO A 138 -19.80 8.64 -1.43
CA PRO A 138 -20.15 9.55 -0.33
C PRO A 138 -19.17 10.72 -0.17
N SER A 139 -17.98 10.61 -0.76
CA SER A 139 -16.98 11.68 -0.85
C SER A 139 -16.02 11.42 -2.01
N ASN A 140 -15.00 12.25 -2.15
CA ASN A 140 -13.87 12.03 -3.06
C ASN A 140 -12.63 11.46 -2.33
N LEU A 141 -12.76 11.05 -1.06
CA LEU A 141 -11.65 10.59 -0.24
C LEU A 141 -11.49 9.07 -0.38
N ALA A 142 -10.54 8.67 -1.23
CA ALA A 142 -10.25 7.28 -1.52
C ALA A 142 -9.25 6.70 -0.52
N VAL A 143 -9.50 5.46 -0.10
CA VAL A 143 -8.59 4.66 0.71
C VAL A 143 -7.49 4.10 -0.17
N ILE A 144 -6.26 4.24 0.31
CA ILE A 144 -5.06 3.70 -0.32
C ILE A 144 -4.55 2.50 0.49
N GLY A 145 -3.66 1.70 -0.10
CA GLY A 145 -3.18 0.42 0.41
C GLY A 145 -2.27 0.49 1.64
N ARG A 146 -2.58 1.34 2.63
CA ARG A 146 -1.94 1.39 3.94
C ARG A 146 -3.02 1.48 5.01
N TYR A 147 -2.97 0.55 5.95
CA TYR A 147 -3.96 0.41 7.02
C TYR A 147 -3.22 0.15 8.33
N ILE A 148 -3.78 0.64 9.44
CA ILE A 148 -3.49 0.20 10.81
C ILE A 148 -4.84 -0.24 11.37
N LEU A 149 -4.96 -1.52 11.72
CA LEU A 149 -6.23 -2.14 12.05
C LEU A 149 -6.21 -2.71 13.46
N SER A 150 -7.36 -2.59 14.12
CA SER A 150 -7.65 -3.30 15.37
C SER A 150 -7.76 -4.81 15.09
N PRO A 151 -7.35 -5.69 16.02
CA PRO A 151 -7.53 -7.14 15.90
C PRO A 151 -9.01 -7.54 15.73
N ASN A 152 -9.96 -6.72 16.19
CA ASN A 152 -11.41 -6.96 16.07
C ASN A 152 -11.85 -7.24 14.62
N ILE A 153 -11.16 -6.64 13.65
CA ILE A 153 -11.39 -6.85 12.21
C ILE A 153 -11.33 -8.33 11.82
N MET A 154 -10.51 -9.14 12.50
CA MET A 154 -10.38 -10.57 12.25
C MET A 154 -11.68 -11.32 12.53
N GLY A 155 -12.46 -10.86 13.53
CA GLY A 155 -13.78 -11.40 13.86
C GLY A 155 -14.79 -11.19 12.73
N HIS A 156 -14.78 -10.00 12.11
CA HIS A 156 -15.60 -9.68 10.95
C HIS A 156 -15.21 -10.52 9.73
N LEU A 157 -13.91 -10.61 9.44
CA LEU A 157 -13.38 -11.41 8.33
C LEU A 157 -13.65 -12.91 8.49
N ASN A 158 -13.72 -13.41 9.73
CA ASN A 158 -14.00 -14.82 10.02
C ASN A 158 -15.40 -15.27 9.56
N ARG A 159 -16.35 -14.34 9.38
CA ARG A 159 -17.69 -14.62 8.86
C ARG A 159 -17.68 -14.95 7.36
N LYS A 160 -16.59 -14.63 6.65
CA LYS A 160 -16.38 -14.93 5.22
C LYS A 160 -17.53 -14.47 4.31
N LYS A 161 -18.15 -13.33 4.64
CA LYS A 161 -19.13 -12.70 3.77
C LYS A 161 -18.44 -12.16 2.52
N THR A 162 -19.06 -12.33 1.38
CA THR A 162 -18.60 -11.81 0.10
C THR A 162 -19.30 -10.49 -0.21
N GLY A 163 -18.55 -9.51 -0.70
CA GLY A 163 -19.06 -8.22 -1.15
C GLY A 163 -18.82 -8.00 -2.64
N ALA A 164 -18.31 -6.83 -2.99
CA ALA A 164 -18.01 -6.46 -4.37
C ALA A 164 -17.14 -7.52 -5.07
N GLY A 165 -17.52 -7.89 -6.29
CA GLY A 165 -16.78 -8.87 -7.10
C GLY A 165 -16.88 -10.33 -6.62
N GLY A 166 -17.70 -10.64 -5.61
CA GLY A 166 -17.78 -11.99 -5.04
C GLY A 166 -16.61 -12.34 -4.11
N GLU A 167 -15.86 -11.33 -3.69
CA GLU A 167 -14.67 -11.46 -2.84
C GLU A 167 -14.96 -11.07 -1.39
N ILE A 168 -14.16 -11.57 -0.45
CA ILE A 168 -14.15 -11.13 0.94
C ILE A 168 -13.36 -9.82 0.99
N GLN A 169 -14.07 -8.70 1.08
CA GLN A 169 -13.48 -7.37 1.07
C GLN A 169 -13.05 -6.92 2.47
N LEU A 170 -11.88 -6.29 2.54
CA LEU A 170 -11.41 -5.65 3.78
C LEU A 170 -12.27 -4.42 4.12
N THR A 171 -12.68 -3.66 3.09
CA THR A 171 -13.57 -2.50 3.21
C THR A 171 -14.87 -2.84 3.94
N ASP A 172 -15.51 -3.96 3.61
CA ASP A 172 -16.76 -4.39 4.27
C ASP A 172 -16.55 -4.74 5.74
N ALA A 173 -15.36 -5.23 6.12
CA ALA A 173 -15.02 -5.50 7.51
C ALA A 173 -14.79 -4.19 8.28
N ILE A 174 -14.12 -3.20 7.67
CA ILE A 174 -13.90 -1.88 8.28
C ILE A 174 -15.23 -1.13 8.43
N ALA A 175 -16.13 -1.23 7.43
CA ALA A 175 -17.47 -0.66 7.53
C ALA A 175 -18.26 -1.24 8.72
N GLN A 176 -18.11 -2.54 9.00
CA GLN A 176 -18.75 -3.18 10.16
C GLN A 176 -18.17 -2.70 11.51
N GLU A 177 -16.88 -2.33 11.58
CA GLU A 177 -16.31 -1.71 12.78
C GLU A 177 -17.04 -0.37 13.07
N ILE A 178 -17.26 0.44 12.03
CA ILE A 178 -18.02 1.70 12.14
C ILE A 178 -19.44 1.46 12.63
N GLU A 179 -20.14 0.47 12.05
CA GLU A 179 -21.51 0.09 12.47
C GLU A 179 -21.57 -0.37 13.93
N ASN A 180 -20.51 -1.00 14.43
CA ASN A 180 -20.39 -1.43 15.83
C ASN A 180 -19.99 -0.29 16.78
N GLY A 181 -19.74 0.92 16.27
CA GLY A 181 -19.34 2.07 17.07
C GLY A 181 -17.83 2.19 17.32
N GLU A 182 -17.02 1.34 16.70
CA GLU A 182 -15.56 1.44 16.77
C GLU A 182 -15.07 2.61 15.89
N PRO A 183 -14.12 3.42 16.39
CA PRO A 183 -13.64 4.58 15.65
C PRO A 183 -12.80 4.15 14.44
N VAL A 184 -13.12 4.72 13.28
CA VAL A 184 -12.36 4.56 12.04
C VAL A 184 -11.96 5.94 11.52
N TYR A 185 -10.68 6.08 11.18
CA TYR A 185 -10.09 7.32 10.72
C TYR A 185 -9.48 7.19 9.33
N GLY A 186 -9.66 8.21 8.50
CA GLY A 186 -8.87 8.43 7.29
C GLY A 186 -7.71 9.37 7.58
N TYR A 187 -6.50 9.01 7.15
CA TYR A 187 -5.31 9.84 7.27
C TYR A 187 -4.88 10.37 5.90
N ARG A 188 -4.91 11.69 5.70
CA ARG A 188 -4.45 12.36 4.47
C ARG A 188 -2.93 12.43 4.49
N PHE A 189 -2.28 11.38 3.99
CA PHE A 189 -0.82 11.29 4.02
C PHE A 189 -0.17 12.36 3.14
N ARG A 190 1.01 12.81 3.55
CA ARG A 190 1.85 13.70 2.75
C ARG A 190 2.81 12.88 1.91
N GLY A 191 2.63 12.92 0.60
CA GLY A 191 3.47 12.19 -0.35
C GLY A 191 2.78 12.06 -1.70
N GLN A 192 3.46 11.38 -2.61
CA GLN A 192 2.94 11.05 -3.93
C GLN A 192 2.77 9.53 -4.04
N ARG A 193 1.54 9.10 -4.31
CA ARG A 193 1.22 7.70 -4.62
C ARG A 193 1.38 7.43 -6.11
N PHE A 194 1.93 6.28 -6.42
CA PHE A 194 1.91 5.66 -7.73
C PHE A 194 1.21 4.31 -7.64
N ASP A 195 0.19 4.11 -8.48
CA ASP A 195 -0.54 2.84 -8.60
C ASP A 195 0.20 1.90 -9.56
N CYS A 196 1.11 1.11 -9.00
CA CYS A 196 1.88 0.11 -9.74
C CYS A 196 1.07 -1.18 -10.01
N GLY A 197 -0.20 -1.25 -9.61
CA GLY A 197 -1.13 -2.28 -10.06
C GLY A 197 -1.54 -2.05 -11.52
N SER A 198 -1.46 -0.81 -11.99
CA SER A 198 -1.66 -0.44 -13.39
C SER A 198 -0.33 -0.38 -14.17
N LYS A 199 -0.36 -0.78 -15.45
CA LYS A 199 0.81 -0.67 -16.34
C LYS A 199 1.32 0.77 -16.47
N ALA A 200 0.39 1.74 -16.57
CA ALA A 200 0.73 3.14 -16.70
C ALA A 200 1.36 3.70 -15.42
N GLY A 201 0.77 3.40 -14.26
CA GLY A 201 1.29 3.85 -12.97
C GLY A 201 2.65 3.22 -12.63
N PHE A 202 2.90 1.96 -13.01
CA PHE A 202 4.22 1.35 -12.91
C PHE A 202 5.30 2.12 -13.70
N LEU A 203 5.00 2.53 -14.93
CA LEU A 203 5.92 3.34 -15.75
C LEU A 203 6.12 4.74 -15.15
N GLN A 204 5.04 5.37 -14.66
CA GLN A 204 5.12 6.66 -13.98
C GLN A 204 6.02 6.59 -12.73
N ALA A 205 5.87 5.54 -11.92
CA ALA A 205 6.73 5.29 -10.78
C ALA A 205 8.19 5.12 -11.22
N THR A 206 8.44 4.30 -12.25
CA THR A 206 9.80 4.07 -12.77
C THR A 206 10.47 5.37 -13.19
N VAL A 207 9.74 6.24 -13.91
CA VAL A 207 10.25 7.56 -14.31
C VAL A 207 10.53 8.44 -13.09
N ALA A 208 9.59 8.54 -12.16
CA ALA A 208 9.73 9.39 -10.99
C ALA A 208 10.91 8.97 -10.10
N PHE A 209 11.03 7.68 -9.78
CA PHE A 209 12.12 7.15 -8.97
C PHE A 209 13.47 7.18 -9.70
N GLY A 210 13.49 6.99 -11.02
CA GLY A 210 14.70 7.15 -11.82
C GLY A 210 15.23 8.59 -11.76
N LEU A 211 14.36 9.59 -11.93
CA LEU A 211 14.73 11.01 -11.85
C LEU A 211 15.08 11.47 -10.42
N ALA A 212 14.59 10.77 -9.40
CA ALA A 212 14.90 11.09 -8.00
C ALA A 212 16.33 10.72 -7.62
N ARG A 213 16.91 9.67 -8.23
CA ARG A 213 18.26 9.17 -7.95
C ARG A 213 19.33 10.08 -8.53
N GLU A 214 20.23 10.58 -7.68
CA GLU A 214 21.26 11.56 -8.07
C GLU A 214 22.18 11.01 -9.17
N GLU A 215 22.53 9.73 -9.08
CA GLU A 215 23.42 9.07 -10.04
C GLU A 215 22.78 8.78 -11.40
N LEU A 216 21.44 8.82 -11.51
CA LEU A 216 20.71 8.58 -12.77
C LEU A 216 20.04 9.83 -13.33
N ARG A 217 19.82 10.86 -12.49
CA ARG A 217 18.90 11.97 -12.76
C ARG A 217 19.19 12.70 -14.06
N ASP A 218 20.44 13.10 -14.27
CA ASP A 218 20.78 14.03 -15.36
C ASP A 218 20.75 13.32 -16.72
N GLU A 219 21.42 12.17 -16.83
CA GLU A 219 21.40 11.34 -18.06
C GLU A 219 19.98 10.89 -18.41
N PHE A 220 19.20 10.47 -17.41
CA PHE A 220 17.84 10.00 -17.67
C PHE A 220 16.88 11.15 -18.03
N ARG A 221 17.06 12.34 -17.43
CA ARG A 221 16.29 13.54 -17.78
C ARG A 221 16.56 13.97 -19.22
N GLU A 222 17.82 13.97 -19.62
CA GLU A 222 18.24 14.31 -21.00
C GLU A 222 17.55 13.37 -21.99
N TYR A 223 17.65 12.06 -21.77
CA TYR A 223 17.00 11.05 -22.62
C TYR A 223 15.48 11.25 -22.75
N LEU A 224 14.79 11.54 -21.64
CA LEU A 224 13.34 11.81 -21.68
C LEU A 224 13.00 13.11 -22.44
N GLY A 225 13.87 14.12 -22.34
CA GLY A 225 13.77 15.35 -23.11
C GLY A 225 13.88 15.10 -24.61
N ASP A 226 14.84 14.28 -25.02
CA ASP A 226 15.06 13.91 -26.42
C ASP A 226 13.84 13.16 -27.00
N ILE A 227 13.28 12.20 -26.25
CA ILE A 227 12.05 11.50 -26.67
C ILE A 227 10.89 12.48 -26.87
N ALA A 228 10.70 13.40 -25.92
CA ALA A 228 9.61 14.37 -26.00
C ALA A 228 9.79 15.34 -27.19
N ALA A 229 11.02 15.73 -27.50
CA ALA A 229 11.35 16.56 -28.66
C ALA A 229 11.13 15.81 -29.98
N MET A 230 11.53 14.54 -30.06
CA MET A 230 11.29 13.69 -31.23
C MET A 230 9.80 13.53 -31.55
N HIS A 231 8.96 13.34 -30.52
CA HIS A 231 7.51 13.26 -30.73
C HIS A 231 6.92 14.56 -31.25
N LYS A 232 7.32 15.72 -30.69
CA LYS A 232 6.86 17.03 -31.16
C LYS A 232 7.30 17.35 -32.60
N ALA A 233 8.42 16.80 -33.05
CA ALA A 233 8.89 16.97 -34.42
C ALA A 233 8.19 16.02 -35.41
N ALA A 234 7.54 14.96 -34.92
CA ALA A 234 6.80 13.99 -35.72
C ALA A 234 5.29 14.29 -35.82
N GLU A 235 4.77 15.15 -34.94
CA GLU A 235 3.41 15.74 -35.01
C GLU A 235 3.38 16.98 -35.92
#